data_AF-F1VUI1-F1
#
_entry.id   AF-F1VUI1-F1
#
_cell.length_a   1.000
_cell.length_b   1.000
_cell.length_c   1.000
_cell.angle_alpha   90.00
_cell.angle_beta   90.00
_cell.angle_gamma   90.00
#
_symmetry.space_group_name_H-M   'P 1'
#
loop_
_entity.id
_entity.type
_entity.pdbx_description
1 polymer ?
#
loop_
_entity_poly.entity_id
_entity_poly.type
_entity_poly.pdbx_seq_one_letter_code
_entity_poly.pdbx_strand_id
1 'polypeptide(L)'
;MINSIEKPNALTRFSETTDDTERCLAPLPDIESPLFGVPIGSCDTHAHVVIHDPDHPMASNRSYTPPSAPEESYLAMLNAMQISRGVLVQISVMGTDNSYMLQVLRNNPDRLRGVAVVDTG
;
A
#
# COMPACT_ATOMS: atom_id res chain seq x y z
N MET A 1 14.43 -44.45 -39.76
CA MET A 1 15.43 -44.14 -38.71
C MET A 1 15.36 -42.64 -38.45
N ILE A 2 15.02 -42.29 -37.20
CA ILE A 2 15.30 -41.06 -36.44
C ILE A 2 15.00 -39.65 -37.02
N ASN A 3 13.95 -39.05 -36.42
CA ASN A 3 13.65 -37.65 -36.08
C ASN A 3 14.74 -36.58 -36.27
N SER A 4 14.35 -35.40 -36.76
CA SER A 4 14.05 -34.24 -35.88
C SER A 4 13.51 -33.06 -36.68
N ILE A 5 12.34 -32.57 -36.25
CA ILE A 5 11.72 -31.31 -36.68
C ILE A 5 12.44 -30.20 -35.92
N GLU A 6 13.18 -29.34 -36.62
CA GLU A 6 13.68 -28.09 -36.04
C GLU A 6 12.49 -27.16 -35.74
N LYS A 7 12.33 -26.82 -34.47
CA LYS A 7 11.32 -25.86 -34.00
C LYS A 7 11.77 -24.43 -34.31
N PRO A 8 10.83 -23.51 -34.64
CA PRO A 8 11.18 -22.13 -34.92
C PRO A 8 11.59 -21.37 -33.66
N ASN A 9 12.46 -20.40 -33.90
CA ASN A 9 13.06 -19.42 -33.01
C ASN A 9 12.02 -18.56 -32.28
N ALA A 10 12.15 -18.41 -30.97
CA ALA A 10 11.47 -17.37 -30.18
C ALA A 10 12.33 -17.00 -28.96
N LEU A 11 13.32 -16.12 -29.19
CA LEU A 11 13.92 -15.32 -28.14
C LEU A 11 12.90 -14.26 -27.69
N THR A 12 12.06 -14.61 -26.74
CA THR A 12 11.42 -13.64 -25.85
C THR A 12 11.39 -14.24 -24.45
N ARG A 13 12.52 -14.22 -23.76
CA ARG A 13 12.51 -14.32 -22.30
C ARG A 13 11.91 -13.01 -21.80
N PHE A 14 10.64 -13.04 -21.38
CA PHE A 14 10.15 -12.02 -20.47
C PHE A 14 11.05 -12.06 -19.24
N SER A 15 11.82 -11.00 -19.00
CA SER A 15 12.50 -10.86 -17.72
C SER A 15 11.43 -10.49 -16.72
N GLU A 16 10.94 -11.47 -15.96
CA GLU A 16 10.38 -11.17 -14.65
C GLU A 16 11.51 -10.54 -13.83
N THR A 17 11.50 -9.22 -13.74
CA THR A 17 12.28 -8.51 -12.73
C THR A 17 11.74 -8.96 -11.39
N THR A 18 12.44 -9.88 -10.73
CA THR A 18 12.25 -10.11 -9.31
C THR A 18 12.58 -8.79 -8.62
N ASP A 19 11.58 -8.25 -7.92
CA ASP A 19 11.79 -7.11 -7.04
C ASP A 19 12.70 -7.57 -5.89
N ASP A 20 14.01 -7.34 -6.04
CA ASP A 20 15.03 -7.73 -5.07
C ASP A 20 15.10 -6.79 -3.84
N THR A 21 14.16 -5.84 -3.72
CA THR A 21 14.10 -4.92 -2.57
C THR A 21 13.65 -5.68 -1.30
N GLU A 22 14.36 -5.46 -0.18
CA GLU A 22 14.12 -6.16 1.08
C GLU A 22 12.67 -6.00 1.56
N ARG A 23 12.03 -7.12 1.88
CA ARG A 23 10.66 -7.14 2.41
C ARG A 23 10.65 -6.81 3.90
N CYS A 24 9.82 -5.86 4.32
CA CYS A 24 9.60 -5.63 5.75
C CYS A 24 8.51 -6.57 6.30
N LEU A 25 8.39 -6.63 7.63
CA LEU A 25 7.34 -7.40 8.30
C LEU A 25 5.96 -6.77 8.06
N ALA A 26 4.93 -7.62 8.07
CA ALA A 26 3.54 -7.19 8.04
C ALA A 26 3.08 -6.60 9.38
N PRO A 27 2.06 -5.74 9.39
CA PRO A 27 1.29 -5.45 10.60
C PRO A 27 0.75 -6.74 11.22
N LEU A 28 0.48 -6.71 12.52
CA LEU A 28 -0.21 -7.81 13.18
C LEU A 28 -1.59 -8.03 12.54
N PRO A 29 -2.00 -9.28 12.30
CA PRO A 29 -3.28 -9.57 11.65
C PRO A 29 -4.47 -9.25 12.55
N ASP A 30 -4.28 -9.40 13.87
CA ASP A 30 -5.31 -9.18 14.88
C ASP A 30 -5.03 -7.88 15.64
N ILE A 31 -6.03 -7.01 15.71
CA ILE A 31 -5.99 -5.75 16.45
C ILE A 31 -6.87 -5.90 17.69
N GLU A 32 -6.25 -5.89 18.86
CA GLU A 32 -6.98 -5.89 20.13
C GLU A 32 -7.62 -4.53 20.39
N SER A 33 -8.88 -4.53 20.82
CA SER A 33 -9.55 -3.30 21.21
C SER A 33 -8.93 -2.68 22.47
N PRO A 34 -8.89 -1.33 22.57
CA PRO A 34 -8.42 -0.65 23.77
C PRO A 34 -9.19 -1.05 25.03
N LEU A 35 -8.49 -1.23 26.14
CA LEU A 35 -9.10 -1.51 27.46
C LEU A 35 -9.68 -0.26 28.14
N PHE A 36 -9.61 0.90 27.48
CA PHE A 36 -10.11 2.17 27.97
C PHE A 36 -11.08 2.77 26.95
N GLY A 37 -12.00 3.62 27.42
CA GLY A 37 -12.93 4.32 26.54
C GLY A 37 -12.20 5.33 25.67
N VAL A 38 -12.17 5.09 24.36
CA VAL A 38 -11.62 6.04 23.39
C VAL A 38 -12.57 7.24 23.26
N PRO A 39 -12.10 8.49 23.48
CA PRO A 39 -12.96 9.66 23.38
C PRO A 39 -13.60 9.80 21.99
N ILE A 40 -14.87 10.18 21.96
CA ILE A 40 -15.59 10.47 20.72
C ILE A 40 -14.83 11.56 19.95
N GLY A 41 -14.66 11.35 18.66
CA GLY A 41 -13.91 12.27 17.80
C GLY A 41 -12.40 12.01 17.79
N SER A 42 -11.90 10.96 18.45
CA SER A 42 -10.48 10.59 18.36
C SER A 42 -10.02 10.42 16.91
N CYS A 43 -8.78 10.82 16.66
CA CYS A 43 -8.16 10.87 15.34
C CYS A 43 -6.83 10.12 15.38
N ASP A 44 -6.67 9.15 14.49
CA ASP A 44 -5.35 8.62 14.14
C ASP A 44 -4.67 9.63 13.22
N THR A 45 -3.54 10.19 13.66
CA THR A 45 -2.90 11.31 12.97
C THR A 45 -1.77 10.87 12.04
N HIS A 46 -1.46 9.58 11.99
CA HIS A 46 -0.35 9.09 11.17
C HIS A 46 -0.52 7.61 10.81
N ALA A 47 -1.07 7.36 9.63
CA ALA A 47 -1.14 6.02 9.04
C ALA A 47 -0.80 6.02 7.56
N HIS A 48 -0.56 4.85 7.01
CA HIS A 48 -0.27 4.63 5.61
C HIS A 48 -1.22 3.60 5.02
N VAL A 49 -1.59 3.78 3.76
CA VAL A 49 -2.22 2.76 2.93
C VAL A 49 -1.28 2.42 1.79
N VAL A 50 -1.16 1.15 1.47
CA VAL A 50 -0.27 0.66 0.41
C VAL A 50 -0.91 -0.54 -0.27
N ILE A 51 -0.83 -0.57 -1.60
CA ILE A 51 -1.38 -1.66 -2.41
C ILE A 51 -0.32 -2.15 -3.39
N HIS A 52 -0.29 -3.46 -3.62
CA HIS A 52 0.46 -4.07 -4.72
C HIS A 52 -0.45 -4.12 -5.93
N ASP A 53 -0.52 -3.01 -6.67
CA ASP A 53 -1.41 -2.84 -7.82
C ASP A 53 -0.64 -2.19 -8.99
N PRO A 54 -0.70 -2.73 -10.22
CA PRO A 54 -0.11 -2.09 -11.40
C PRO A 54 -0.61 -0.66 -11.67
N ASP A 55 -1.83 -0.30 -11.28
CA ASP A 55 -2.39 1.04 -11.44
C ASP A 55 -1.83 2.04 -10.40
N HIS A 56 -1.19 1.53 -9.35
CA HIS A 56 -0.56 2.28 -8.28
C HIS A 56 0.85 1.73 -8.00
N PRO A 57 1.80 1.91 -8.94
CA PRO A 57 3.11 1.29 -8.83
C PRO A 57 3.92 1.88 -7.66
N MET A 58 4.64 1.01 -6.95
CA MET A 58 5.63 1.45 -5.97
C MET A 58 6.81 2.15 -6.65
N ALA A 59 7.42 3.09 -5.94
CA ALA A 59 8.61 3.79 -6.39
C ALA A 59 9.78 2.81 -6.62
N SER A 60 10.47 2.97 -7.75
CA SER A 60 11.58 2.11 -8.14
C SER A 60 12.81 2.25 -7.22
N ASN A 61 12.97 3.39 -6.56
CA ASN A 61 14.05 3.70 -5.63
C ASN A 61 13.68 3.52 -4.14
N ARG A 62 12.59 2.78 -3.84
CA ARG A 62 12.15 2.56 -2.46
C ARG A 62 13.20 1.77 -1.66
N SER A 63 13.23 2.02 -0.35
CA SER A 63 14.18 1.38 0.57
C SER A 63 13.73 0.01 1.10
N TYR A 64 12.44 -0.32 0.97
CA TYR A 64 11.85 -1.60 1.39
C TYR A 64 10.56 -1.87 0.63
N THR A 65 10.11 -3.13 0.61
CA THR A 65 8.82 -3.54 0.05
C THR A 65 7.89 -4.02 1.19
N PRO A 66 6.87 -3.22 1.59
CA PRO A 66 5.89 -3.67 2.57
C PRO A 66 4.87 -4.62 1.94
N PRO A 67 4.19 -5.48 2.72
CA PRO A 67 2.99 -6.15 2.23
C PRO A 67 1.87 -5.12 1.98
N SER A 68 0.88 -5.51 1.17
CA SER A 68 -0.33 -4.70 1.00
C SER A 68 -1.02 -4.45 2.34
N ALA A 69 -1.38 -3.20 2.59
CA ALA A 69 -2.24 -2.74 3.68
C ALA A 69 -3.27 -1.77 3.07
N PRO A 70 -4.33 -2.31 2.44
CA PRO A 70 -5.29 -1.52 1.68
C PRO A 70 -6.26 -0.74 2.57
N GLU A 71 -7.08 0.10 1.93
CA GLU A 71 -8.17 0.88 2.55
C GLU A 71 -9.00 0.07 3.56
N GLU A 72 -9.47 -1.12 3.18
CA GLU A 72 -10.32 -1.96 4.02
C GLU A 72 -9.64 -2.34 5.34
N SER A 73 -8.35 -2.66 5.30
CA SER A 73 -7.57 -3.03 6.49
C SER A 73 -7.42 -1.83 7.42
N TYR A 74 -7.17 -0.64 6.86
CA TYR A 74 -7.07 0.58 7.66
C TYR A 74 -8.41 0.95 8.33
N LEU A 75 -9.51 0.91 7.58
CA LEU A 75 -10.84 1.19 8.12
C LEU A 75 -11.26 0.17 9.18
N ALA A 76 -10.93 -1.12 8.99
CA ALA A 76 -11.14 -2.16 9.98
C ALA A 76 -10.35 -1.89 11.26
N MET A 77 -9.07 -1.49 11.14
CA MET A 77 -8.25 -1.11 12.29
C MET A 77 -8.85 0.10 13.03
N LEU A 78 -9.30 1.15 12.33
CA LEU A 78 -9.92 2.31 12.98
C LEU A 78 -11.18 1.90 13.76
N ASN A 79 -11.99 1.01 13.19
CA ASN A 79 -13.18 0.50 13.86
C ASN A 79 -12.84 -0.33 15.11
N ALA A 80 -11.85 -1.24 15.02
CA ALA A 80 -11.39 -2.05 16.14
C ALA A 80 -10.83 -1.20 17.29
N MET A 81 -10.14 -0.12 16.94
CA MET A 81 -9.58 0.86 17.88
C MET A 81 -10.58 1.92 18.35
N GLN A 82 -11.84 1.89 17.89
CA GLN A 82 -12.86 2.89 18.23
C GLN A 82 -12.45 4.34 17.84
N ILE A 83 -11.64 4.49 16.80
CA ILE A 83 -11.16 5.78 16.28
C ILE A 83 -12.04 6.23 15.12
N SER A 84 -12.56 7.45 15.24
CA SER A 84 -13.53 8.00 14.29
C SER A 84 -12.92 8.65 13.07
N ARG A 85 -11.69 9.19 13.15
CA ARG A 85 -11.05 9.98 12.09
C ARG A 85 -9.62 9.49 11.82
N GLY A 86 -9.12 9.72 10.61
CA GLY A 86 -7.78 9.31 10.21
C GLY A 86 -7.06 10.32 9.33
N VAL A 87 -5.73 10.35 9.43
CA VAL A 87 -4.83 11.07 8.53
C VAL A 87 -3.92 10.08 7.84
N LEU A 88 -4.10 9.95 6.53
CA LEU A 88 -3.23 9.17 5.67
C LEU A 88 -2.03 10.02 5.27
N VAL A 89 -0.84 9.54 5.58
CA VAL A 89 0.42 10.14 5.17
C VAL A 89 0.95 9.34 3.99
N GLN A 90 1.32 10.03 2.92
CA GLN A 90 1.94 9.39 1.77
C GLN A 90 3.22 8.68 2.20
N ILE A 91 3.28 7.38 1.96
CA ILE A 91 4.41 6.53 2.31
C ILE A 91 5.50 6.65 1.26
N SER A 92 6.77 6.70 1.69
CA SER A 92 7.91 6.88 0.77
C SER A 92 8.03 5.80 -0.30
N VAL A 93 7.52 4.59 -0.04
CA VAL A 93 7.54 3.48 -1.01
C VAL A 93 6.65 3.73 -2.22
N MET A 94 5.71 4.67 -2.14
CA MET A 94 4.86 5.11 -3.25
C MET A 94 5.40 6.41 -3.89
N GLY A 95 6.52 6.94 -3.39
CA GLY A 95 7.15 8.15 -3.90
C GLY A 95 6.20 9.34 -3.92
N THR A 96 6.23 10.12 -5.00
CA THR A 96 5.35 11.26 -5.26
C THR A 96 4.03 10.87 -5.93
N ASP A 97 3.81 9.59 -6.20
CA ASP A 97 2.52 9.12 -6.72
C ASP A 97 1.53 8.95 -5.56
N ASN A 98 0.72 9.99 -5.35
CA ASN A 98 -0.29 10.03 -4.29
C ASN A 98 -1.63 9.41 -4.74
N SER A 99 -1.72 8.80 -5.93
CA SER A 99 -2.99 8.40 -6.55
C SER A 99 -3.81 7.44 -5.69
N TYR A 100 -3.19 6.42 -5.11
CA TYR A 100 -3.89 5.46 -4.24
C TYR A 100 -4.40 6.12 -2.96
N MET A 101 -3.57 6.89 -2.25
CA MET A 101 -4.01 7.65 -1.08
C MET A 101 -5.18 8.58 -1.44
N LEU A 102 -5.10 9.30 -2.55
CA LEU A 102 -6.16 10.19 -3.01
C LEU A 102 -7.46 9.44 -3.33
N GLN A 103 -7.39 8.23 -3.89
CA GLN A 103 -8.57 7.38 -4.09
C GLN A 103 -9.24 7.05 -2.75
N VAL A 104 -8.47 6.59 -1.76
CA VAL A 104 -8.99 6.27 -0.42
C VAL A 104 -9.62 7.49 0.26
N LEU A 105 -9.03 8.68 0.10
CA LEU A 105 -9.60 9.91 0.62
C LEU A 105 -10.93 10.29 -0.06
N ARG A 106 -11.05 10.10 -1.37
CA ARG A 106 -12.31 10.33 -2.10
C ARG A 106 -13.42 9.38 -1.67
N ASN A 107 -13.07 8.15 -1.31
CA ASN A 107 -14.02 7.16 -0.79
C ASN A 107 -14.51 7.50 0.62
N ASN A 108 -13.72 8.24 1.41
CA ASN A 108 -13.99 8.53 2.83
C ASN A 108 -13.88 10.03 3.18
N PRO A 109 -14.57 10.95 2.48
CA PRO A 109 -14.33 12.40 2.59
C PRO A 109 -14.71 12.99 3.95
N ASP A 110 -15.64 12.37 4.67
CA ASP A 110 -16.06 12.83 6.00
C ASP A 110 -15.15 12.32 7.12
N ARG A 111 -14.38 11.25 6.85
CA ARG A 111 -13.63 10.49 7.85
C ARG A 111 -12.12 10.74 7.78
N LEU A 112 -11.57 10.91 6.57
CA LEU A 112 -10.13 10.89 6.33
C LEU A 112 -9.60 12.21 5.76
N ARG A 113 -8.35 12.53 6.10
CA ARG A 113 -7.54 13.62 5.49
C ARG A 113 -6.18 13.07 5.07
N GLY A 114 -5.47 13.82 4.22
CA GLY A 114 -4.21 13.37 3.61
C GLY A 114 -3.03 14.32 3.79
N VAL A 115 -1.83 13.77 3.86
CA VAL A 115 -0.55 14.48 3.71
C VAL A 115 0.15 13.91 2.49
N ALA A 116 0.30 14.73 1.45
CA ALA A 116 0.91 14.33 0.18
C ALA A 116 2.43 14.56 0.17
N VAL A 117 3.14 13.75 -0.62
CA VAL A 117 4.51 14.04 -1.03
C VAL A 117 4.46 14.66 -2.43
N VAL A 118 5.05 15.83 -2.59
CA VAL A 118 5.10 16.56 -3.86
C VAL A 118 6.56 16.76 -4.28
N ASP A 119 6.82 16.68 -5.58
CA ASP A 119 8.09 17.11 -6.15
C ASP A 119 8.19 18.65 -6.10
N THR A 120 9.39 19.16 -5.85
CA THR A 120 9.65 20.61 -5.79
C THR A 120 9.89 21.23 -7.17
N GLY A 121 10.14 20.40 -8.20
CA GLY A 121 10.52 20.85 -9.54
C GLY A 121 12.01 21.14 -9.70
#